data_AF-A0A2V8JMU5-F1
#
_entry.id   AF-A0A2V8JMU5-F1
#
_cell.length_a   1.000
_cell.length_b   1.000
_cell.length_c   1.000
_cell.angle_alpha   90.00
_cell.angle_beta   90.00
_cell.angle_gamma   90.00
#
_symmetry.space_group_name_H-M   'P 1'
#
loop_
_entity.id
_entity.type
_entity.pdbx_description
1 polymer ?
#
loop_
_entity_poly.entity_id
_entity_poly.type
_entity_poly.pdbx_seq_one_letter_code
_entity_poly.pdbx_strand_id
1 'polypeptide(L)' 'MEGKIALEEHFAIPDTISEAHDARYAGWFPAWPDIKRRLLDLEQLRLPEMDKYGIELVILALHNPAVQGIPEAKRA' A
#
# COMPACT_ATOMS: atom_id res chain seq x y z
N MET A 1 -22.40 5.65 7.04
CA MET A 1 -22.84 4.26 6.82
C MET A 1 -21.80 3.40 7.49
N GLU A 2 -22.20 2.66 8.50
CA GLU A 2 -21.31 1.81 9.28
C GLU A 2 -21.26 0.40 8.68
N GLY A 3 -20.27 -0.41 9.09
CA GLY A 3 -20.15 -1.81 8.66
C GLY A 3 -19.72 -2.00 7.21
N LYS A 4 -19.00 -1.03 6.62
CA LYS A 4 -18.51 -1.18 5.23
C LYS A 4 -17.38 -2.20 5.15
N ILE A 5 -17.33 -2.87 4.00
CA ILE A 5 -16.23 -3.76 3.61
C ILE A 5 -15.52 -3.12 2.41
N ALA A 6 -14.23 -2.83 2.53
CA ALA A 6 -13.38 -2.35 1.44
C ALA A 6 -12.47 -3.46 0.92
N LEU A 7 -12.20 -3.50 -0.39
CA LEU A 7 -11.65 -4.69 -1.06
C LEU A 7 -10.55 -4.43 -2.10
N GLU A 8 -10.15 -3.19 -2.32
CA GLU A 8 -9.00 -2.81 -3.18
C GLU A 8 -8.04 -1.90 -2.40
N GLU A 9 -7.77 -2.27 -1.16
CA GLU A 9 -6.98 -1.45 -0.24
C GLU A 9 -5.54 -1.97 -0.16
N HIS A 10 -4.62 -1.24 -0.77
CA HIS A 10 -3.25 -1.73 -0.95
C HIS A 10 -2.36 -1.54 0.28
N PHE A 11 -1.42 -2.47 0.48
CA PHE A 11 -0.29 -2.32 1.40
C PHE A 11 1.02 -2.68 0.69
N ALA A 12 2.14 -2.36 1.33
CA ALA A 12 3.47 -2.77 0.88
C ALA A 12 4.29 -3.35 2.01
N ILE A 13 5.29 -4.14 1.65
CA ILE A 13 6.36 -4.58 2.54
C ILE A 13 7.69 -3.97 2.06
N PRO A 14 8.70 -3.83 2.92
CA PRO A 14 9.99 -3.26 2.51
C PRO A 14 10.59 -3.93 1.27
N ASP A 15 10.45 -5.25 1.16
CA ASP A 15 11.02 -6.04 0.06
C ASP A 15 10.38 -5.78 -1.31
N THR A 16 9.16 -5.21 -1.35
CA THR A 16 8.42 -4.96 -2.60
C THR A 16 8.55 -3.51 -3.07
N ILE A 17 9.17 -2.63 -2.29
CA ILE A 17 9.50 -1.25 -2.67
C ILE A 17 11.00 -1.17 -2.97
N SER A 18 11.37 -1.42 -4.23
CA SER A 18 12.76 -1.28 -4.67
C SER A 18 13.19 0.19 -4.82
N GLU A 19 14.50 0.45 -4.86
CA GLU A 19 15.02 1.79 -5.17
C GLU A 19 14.51 2.31 -6.52
N ALA A 20 14.41 1.43 -7.53
CA ALA A 20 13.85 1.79 -8.84
C ALA A 20 12.36 2.15 -8.76
N HIS A 21 11.59 1.46 -7.90
CA HIS A 21 10.20 1.80 -7.62
C HIS A 21 10.12 3.18 -6.95
N ASP A 22 10.90 3.41 -5.90
CA ASP A 22 10.97 4.71 -5.22
C ASP A 22 11.34 5.84 -6.18
N ALA A 23 12.38 5.66 -7.02
CA ALA A 23 12.82 6.70 -7.95
C ALA A 23 11.74 7.02 -9.00
N ARG A 24 11.00 6.01 -9.47
CA ARG A 24 9.90 6.18 -10.44
C ARG A 24 8.82 7.12 -9.90
N TYR A 25 8.43 6.97 -8.63
CA TYR A 25 7.34 7.76 -8.04
C TYR A 25 7.83 9.07 -7.43
N ALA A 26 9.01 9.11 -6.80
CA ALA A 26 9.56 10.32 -6.20
C ALA A 26 9.79 11.44 -7.24
N GLY A 27 10.15 11.09 -8.48
CA GLY A 27 10.37 12.07 -9.54
C GLY A 27 9.08 12.67 -10.14
N TRP A 28 7.94 11.99 -9.98
CA TRP A 28 6.66 12.36 -10.62
C TRP A 28 5.60 12.82 -9.64
N PHE A 29 5.68 12.39 -8.37
CA PHE A 29 4.66 12.62 -7.37
C PHE A 29 5.30 13.18 -6.09
N PRO A 30 5.19 14.49 -5.84
CA PRO A 30 5.66 15.10 -4.59
C PRO A 30 5.04 14.46 -3.32
N ALA A 31 3.87 13.84 -3.44
CA ALA A 31 3.20 13.14 -2.37
C ALA A 31 3.76 11.72 -2.08
N TRP A 32 4.70 11.22 -2.89
CA TRP A 32 5.23 9.85 -2.74
C TRP A 32 5.71 9.52 -1.32
N PRO A 33 6.41 10.41 -0.59
CA PRO A 33 6.80 10.12 0.79
C PRO A 33 5.60 9.82 1.72
N ASP A 34 4.48 10.53 1.57
CA ASP A 34 3.28 10.27 2.37
C ASP A 34 2.55 8.99 1.90
N ILE A 35 2.46 8.77 0.58
CA ILE A 35 1.85 7.57 0.01
C ILE A 35 2.62 6.32 0.49
N LYS A 36 3.95 6.34 0.40
CA LYS A 36 4.81 5.25 0.88
C LYS A 36 4.60 4.99 2.36
N ARG A 37 4.51 6.05 3.18
CA ARG A 37 4.21 5.94 4.61
C ARG A 37 2.87 5.25 4.87
N ARG A 38 1.82 5.58 4.10
CA ARG A 38 0.48 4.95 4.18
C ARG A 38 0.43 3.52 3.65
N LEU A 39 1.27 3.17 2.67
CA LEU A 39 1.39 1.80 2.17
C LEU A 39 2.06 0.87 3.20
N LEU A 40 3.00 1.38 3.98
CA LEU A 40 3.76 0.63 4.98
C LEU A 40 3.09 0.57 6.36
N ASP A 41 2.11 1.43 6.63
CA ASP A 41 1.38 1.45 7.89
C ASP A 41 -0.06 0.92 7.75
N LEU A 42 -0.41 0.00 8.64
CA LEU A 42 -1.76 -0.54 8.75
C LEU A 42 -2.47 -0.10 10.05
N GLU A 43 -1.74 0.31 11.07
CA GLU A 43 -2.29 0.47 12.41
C GLU A 43 -2.45 1.93 12.81
N GLN A 44 -1.45 2.78 12.57
CA GLN A 44 -1.42 4.13 13.13
C GLN A 44 -2.19 5.14 12.29
N LEU A 45 -2.36 4.88 11.00
CA LEU A 45 -3.01 5.75 10.03
C LEU A 45 -4.29 5.13 9.51
N ARG A 46 -4.24 3.87 9.10
CA ARG A 46 -5.36 3.20 8.43
C ARG A 46 -6.51 2.89 9.39
N LEU A 47 -6.25 2.24 10.53
CA LEU A 47 -7.33 1.91 11.49
C LEU A 47 -8.11 3.15 11.95
N PRO A 48 -7.48 4.29 12.35
CA PRO A 48 -8.24 5.49 12.70
C PRO A 48 -9.08 6.07 11.56
N GLU A 49 -8.62 5.97 10.31
CA GLU A 49 -9.41 6.39 9.15
C GLU A 49 -10.58 5.41 8.91
N MET A 50 -10.36 4.11 9.07
CA MET A 50 -11.43 3.10 9.01
C MET A 50 -12.54 3.39 10.03
N ASP A 51 -12.17 3.62 11.29
CA ASP A 51 -13.12 3.97 12.36
C ASP A 51 -13.88 5.25 12.04
N LYS A 52 -13.16 6.31 11.61
CA LYS A 52 -13.74 7.62 11.28
C LYS A 52 -14.77 7.53 10.16
N TYR A 53 -14.52 6.68 9.17
CA TYR A 53 -15.35 6.58 7.98
C TYR A 53 -16.31 5.40 8.01
N GLY A 54 -16.31 4.56 9.06
CA GLY A 54 -17.24 3.44 9.25
C GLY A 54 -16.90 2.18 8.43
N ILE A 55 -15.61 1.92 8.19
CA ILE A 55 -15.12 0.72 7.51
C ILE A 55 -14.79 -0.33 8.56
N GLU A 56 -15.58 -1.39 8.61
CA GLU A 56 -15.41 -2.47 9.60
C GLU A 56 -14.35 -3.49 9.15
N LEU A 57 -14.26 -3.73 7.84
CA LEU A 57 -13.35 -4.72 7.28
C LEU A 57 -12.64 -4.17 6.04
N VAL A 58 -11.34 -4.43 5.98
CA VAL A 58 -10.51 -4.21 4.80
C VAL A 58 -9.91 -5.55 4.37
N ILE A 59 -10.14 -5.92 3.11
CA ILE A 59 -9.42 -7.02 2.46
C ILE A 59 -8.16 -6.42 1.84
N LEU A 60 -7.01 -6.74 2.42
CA LEU A 60 -5.72 -6.20 2.00
C LEU A 60 -5.20 -6.86 0.73
N ALA A 61 -4.70 -6.04 -0.21
CA ALA A 61 -4.00 -6.50 -1.40
C ALA A 61 -2.58 -5.93 -1.43
N LEU A 62 -1.60 -6.72 -1.85
CA LEU A 62 -0.25 -6.20 -2.06
C LEU A 62 -0.25 -5.16 -3.19
N HIS A 63 0.55 -4.10 -3.06
CA HIS A 63 0.62 -3.04 -4.08
C HIS A 63 1.10 -3.58 -5.44
N ASN A 64 0.92 -2.78 -6.49
CA ASN A 64 1.44 -3.08 -7.82
C ASN A 64 2.84 -2.47 -8.03
N PRO A 65 3.67 -3.04 -8.93
CA PRO A 65 3.52 -4.36 -9.55
C PRO A 65 4.00 -5.51 -8.65
N ALA A 66 4.51 -5.22 -7.44
CA ALA A 66 5.09 -6.15 -6.47
C ALA A 66 5.76 -7.37 -7.10
N VAL A 67 5.21 -8.57 -6.88
CA VAL A 67 5.77 -9.85 -7.35
C VAL A 67 5.94 -9.87 -8.88
N GLN A 68 4.98 -9.30 -9.63
CA GLN A 68 5.06 -9.24 -11.09
C GLN A 68 6.17 -8.29 -11.59
N GLY A 69 6.73 -7.45 -10.71
CA GLY A 69 7.90 -6.62 -10.99
C GLY A 69 9.24 -7.36 -10.81
N ILE A 70 9.26 -8.60 -10.32
CA ILE A 70 10.48 -9.38 -10.08
C ILE A 70 10.71 -10.32 -11.28
N PRO A 71 11.70 -10.03 -12.15
CA PRO A 71 11.93 -10.84 -13.35
C PRO A 71 12.58 -12.19 -13.05
N GLU A 72 13.32 -12.32 -11.94
CA GLU A 72 13.89 -13.59 -11.51
C GLU A 72 12.83 -14.46 -10.82
N ALA A 73 12.27 -15.44 -11.53
CA ALA A 73 11.20 -16.30 -11.00
C ALA A 73 11.52 -17.01 -9.67
N LYS A 74 12.79 -17.27 -9.36
CA LYS A 74 13.21 -17.88 -8.08
C LYS A 74 13.16 -16.91 -6.88
N ARG A 75 12.98 -15.62 -7.13
CA ARG A 75 12.87 -14.54 -6.13
C ARG A 75 11.45 -14.00 -6.00
N ALA A 76 10.54 -14.44 -6.88
CA ALA A 76 9.14 -14.06 -6.90
C ALA A 76 8.32 -14.90 -5.90
#